data_AF-A0A970NP26-F1
#
_entry.id   AF-A0A970NP26-F1
#
_cell.length_a   1.000
_cell.length_b   1.000
_cell.length_c   1.000
_cell.angle_alpha   90.00
_cell.angle_beta   90.00
_cell.angle_gamma   90.00
#
_symmetry.space_group_name_H-M   'P 1'
#
loop_
_entity.id
_entity.type
_entity.pdbx_description
1 polymer ?
#
loop_
_entity_poly.entity_id
_entity_poly.type
_entity_poly.pdbx_seq_one_letter_code
_entity_poly.pdbx_strand_id
1 'polypeptide(L)'
;MNSHILKPGCVQECPACPHRHLGYDESLAAKQEWVIKRMREFAPLVDKIRGVSENKLWNYRSKVCLSAEYEDKAWKTGIRRKDQIYAIHDCPVHDITVNQNIKLLISVLPEKEKFPLAYYMQYGAQLTLVVKCKNLPDLSWLDDKTTEKLKKKRY
;
A
#
# COMPACT_ATOMS: atom_id res chain seq x y z
N MET A 1 20.49 20.54 -9.27
CA MET A 1 19.39 19.65 -8.84
C MET A 1 19.99 18.69 -7.83
N ASN A 2 19.71 18.90 -6.55
CA ASN A 2 20.17 17.99 -5.51
C ASN A 2 19.29 16.74 -5.60
N SER A 3 19.82 15.68 -6.22
CA SER A 3 19.19 14.36 -6.20
C SER A 3 19.22 13.87 -4.75
N HIS A 4 18.11 13.99 -4.03
CA HIS A 4 18.00 13.36 -2.73
C HIS A 4 18.05 11.84 -2.91
N ILE A 5 19.01 11.20 -2.26
CA ILE A 5 19.22 9.76 -2.31
C ILE A 5 18.00 9.09 -1.67
N LEU A 6 17.40 8.15 -2.41
CA LEU A 6 16.30 7.35 -1.88
C LEU A 6 16.76 6.54 -0.67
N LYS A 7 15.96 6.55 0.39
CA LYS A 7 16.23 5.77 1.59
C LYS A 7 16.24 4.27 1.28
N PRO A 8 17.09 3.45 1.92
CA PRO A 8 17.06 2.00 1.75
C PRO A 8 15.64 1.43 1.89
N GLY A 9 15.28 0.52 0.98
CA GLY A 9 13.93 -0.06 0.88
C GLY A 9 12.95 0.73 -0.01
N CYS A 10 13.28 1.94 -0.45
CA CYS A 10 12.51 2.63 -1.49
C CYS A 10 12.73 1.97 -2.87
N VAL A 11 11.65 1.49 -3.48
CA VAL A 11 11.65 1.10 -4.89
C VAL A 11 11.59 2.34 -5.78
N GLN A 12 12.53 2.47 -6.70
CA GLN A 12 12.74 3.68 -7.50
C GLN A 12 11.51 4.03 -8.36
N GLU A 13 10.84 3.04 -8.94
CA GLU A 13 9.70 3.20 -9.83
C GLU A 13 8.37 3.32 -9.06
N CYS A 14 8.38 3.11 -7.74
CA CYS A 14 7.17 3.12 -6.93
C CYS A 14 6.51 4.52 -6.94
N PRO A 15 5.22 4.61 -7.29
CA PRO A 15 4.53 5.90 -7.42
C PRO A 15 4.01 6.47 -6.08
N ALA A 16 4.14 5.72 -4.98
CA ALA A 16 3.44 6.02 -3.73
C ALA A 16 3.84 7.34 -3.06
N CYS A 17 5.10 7.75 -3.24
CA CYS A 17 5.65 8.96 -2.64
C CYS A 17 6.16 9.89 -3.74
N PRO A 18 5.33 10.81 -4.29
CA PRO A 18 5.71 11.65 -5.42
C PRO A 18 6.90 12.57 -5.12
N HIS A 19 6.97 13.12 -3.91
CA HIS A 19 8.02 14.07 -3.50
C HIS A 19 9.26 13.39 -2.87
N ARG A 20 9.42 12.06 -3.00
CA ARG A 20 10.51 11.31 -2.36
C ARG A 20 11.93 11.72 -2.78
N HIS A 21 12.05 12.45 -3.88
CA HIS A 21 13.30 12.96 -4.44
C HIS A 21 13.58 14.42 -4.04
N LEU A 22 12.67 15.04 -3.29
CA LEU A 22 12.80 16.40 -2.78
C LEU A 22 13.23 16.37 -1.32
N GLY A 23 13.98 17.38 -0.90
CA GLY A 23 14.24 17.65 0.51
C GLY A 23 12.95 18.03 1.24
N TYR A 24 13.01 18.09 2.58
CA TYR A 24 11.85 18.43 3.39
C TYR A 24 11.26 19.79 3.03
N ASP A 25 12.10 20.84 3.01
CA ASP A 25 11.66 22.21 2.70
C ASP A 25 11.20 22.35 1.24
N GLU A 26 11.90 21.71 0.30
CA GLU A 26 11.51 21.67 -1.12
C GLU A 26 10.13 20.99 -1.30
N SER A 27 9.89 19.89 -0.57
CA SER A 27 8.60 19.19 -0.57
C SER A 27 7.49 20.05 0.02
N LEU A 28 7.76 20.86 1.04
CA LEU A 28 6.80 21.82 1.60
C LEU A 28 6.52 22.98 0.64
N ALA A 29 7.56 23.55 0.02
CA ALA A 29 7.41 24.60 -0.97
C ALA A 29 6.58 24.14 -2.18
N ALA A 30 6.87 22.94 -2.71
CA ALA A 30 6.10 22.36 -3.80
C ALA A 30 4.62 22.14 -3.44
N LYS A 31 4.33 21.74 -2.18
CA LYS A 31 2.94 21.65 -1.70
C LYS A 31 2.28 23.02 -1.59
N GLN A 32 3.00 24.03 -1.10
CA GLN A 32 2.50 25.40 -0.98
C GLN A 32 2.11 25.96 -2.36
N GLU A 33 3.01 25.85 -3.34
CA GLU A 33 2.79 26.27 -4.71
C GLU A 33 1.60 25.54 -5.33
N TRP A 34 1.49 24.23 -5.10
CA TRP A 34 0.37 23.44 -5.60
C TRP A 34 -0.97 23.92 -5.03
N VAL A 35 -1.04 24.19 -3.72
CA VAL A 35 -2.26 24.71 -3.07
C VAL A 35 -2.61 26.09 -3.60
N ILE A 36 -1.66 27.03 -3.64
CA ILE A 36 -1.88 28.38 -4.19
C ILE A 36 -2.39 28.31 -5.64
N LYS A 37 -1.76 27.47 -6.47
CA LYS A 37 -2.15 27.27 -7.87
C LYS A 37 -3.55 26.68 -8.01
N ARG A 38 -3.99 25.83 -7.08
CA ARG A 38 -5.32 25.21 -7.09
C ARG A 38 -6.40 26.14 -6.52
N MET A 39 -6.02 27.01 -5.58
CA MET A 39 -6.87 27.93 -4.84
C MET A 39 -6.68 29.39 -5.30
N ARG A 40 -6.46 29.64 -6.60
CA ARG A 40 -5.97 30.95 -7.09
C ARG A 40 -6.77 32.14 -6.59
N GLU A 41 -8.10 32.04 -6.58
CA GLU A 41 -9.00 33.10 -6.12
C GLU A 41 -8.86 33.39 -4.62
N PHE A 42 -8.48 32.37 -3.84
CA PHE A 42 -8.27 32.46 -2.40
C PHE A 42 -6.79 32.50 -2.03
N ALA A 43 -5.87 32.64 -2.99
CA ALA A 43 -4.43 32.60 -2.73
C ALA A 43 -3.98 33.57 -1.61
N PRO A 44 -4.52 34.80 -1.48
CA PRO A 44 -4.18 35.69 -0.37
C PRO A 44 -4.60 35.18 1.02
N LEU A 45 -5.53 34.23 1.07
CA LEU A 45 -6.04 33.62 2.31
C LEU A 45 -5.35 32.28 2.63
N VAL A 46 -4.45 31.80 1.76
CA VAL A 46 -3.76 30.53 1.98
C VAL A 46 -2.60 30.75 2.96
N ASP A 47 -2.77 30.25 4.18
CA ASP A 47 -1.70 30.19 5.17
C ASP A 47 -0.53 29.29 4.74
N LYS A 48 0.63 29.50 5.37
CA LYS A 48 1.80 28.64 5.20
C LYS A 48 1.48 27.20 5.61
N ILE A 49 1.74 26.25 4.72
CA ILE A 49 1.62 24.82 4.99
C ILE A 49 2.60 24.44 6.10
N ARG A 50 2.06 23.73 7.09
CA ARG A 50 2.82 23.14 8.19
C ARG A 50 2.95 21.64 7.95
N GLY A 51 4.19 21.16 7.85
CA GLY A 51 4.50 19.74 7.83
C GLY A 51 4.62 19.16 9.24
N VAL A 52 4.60 17.83 9.34
CA VAL A 52 5.17 17.14 10.50
C VAL A 52 6.68 17.33 10.50
N SER A 53 7.32 17.22 11.66
CA SER A 53 8.79 17.26 11.76
C SER A 53 9.45 16.20 10.88
N GLU A 54 10.63 16.49 10.35
CA GLU A 54 11.33 15.61 9.39
C GLU A 54 11.59 14.20 9.94
N ASN A 55 11.88 14.08 11.23
CA ASN A 55 12.05 12.79 11.90
C ASN A 55 10.78 11.91 11.95
N LYS A 56 9.59 12.47 11.65
CA LYS A 56 8.30 11.75 11.60
C LYS A 56 7.87 11.36 10.17
N LEU A 57 8.72 11.56 9.16
CA LEU A 57 8.43 11.22 7.77
C LEU A 57 8.61 9.73 7.45
N TRP A 58 9.14 8.95 8.40
CA TRP A 58 9.45 7.54 8.24
C TRP A 58 8.70 6.71 9.28
N ASN A 59 8.46 5.44 8.96
CA ASN A 59 7.78 4.48 9.83
C ASN A 59 6.40 4.95 10.34
N TYR A 60 5.72 5.84 9.63
CA TYR A 60 4.47 6.45 10.11
C TYR A 60 3.21 5.73 9.62
N ARG A 61 3.32 4.85 8.63
CA ARG A 61 2.18 4.19 7.99
C ARG A 61 1.93 2.82 8.60
N SER A 62 1.11 2.80 9.65
CA SER A 62 0.61 1.57 10.30
C SER A 62 -0.68 1.02 9.68
N LYS A 63 -1.25 1.73 8.69
CA LYS A 63 -2.39 1.30 7.89
C LYS A 63 -1.97 1.10 6.44
N VAL A 64 -2.06 -0.13 5.95
CA VAL A 64 -1.74 -0.46 4.54
C VAL A 64 -2.81 -1.34 3.92
N CYS A 65 -2.99 -1.18 2.62
CA CYS A 65 -3.69 -2.10 1.74
C CYS A 65 -2.82 -2.27 0.51
N LEU A 66 -2.18 -3.42 0.40
CA LEU A 66 -1.22 -3.75 -0.64
C LEU A 66 -1.82 -4.81 -1.55
N SER A 67 -1.68 -4.62 -2.85
CA SER A 67 -1.97 -5.67 -3.82
C SER A 67 -0.97 -6.81 -3.65
N ALA A 68 -1.42 -8.05 -3.87
CA ALA A 68 -0.58 -9.24 -3.90
C ALA A 68 -0.63 -9.90 -5.28
N GLU A 69 0.50 -10.49 -5.67
CA GLU A 69 0.66 -11.26 -6.89
C GLU A 69 1.77 -12.30 -6.70
N TYR A 70 1.56 -13.48 -7.26
CA TYR A 70 2.56 -14.54 -7.26
C TYR A 70 3.20 -14.59 -8.65
N GLU A 71 4.50 -14.36 -8.70
CA GLU A 71 5.30 -14.31 -9.92
C GLU A 71 6.69 -14.86 -9.61
N ASP A 72 7.31 -15.59 -10.55
CA ASP A 72 8.65 -16.16 -10.38
C ASP A 72 8.84 -16.99 -9.10
N LYS A 73 7.81 -17.76 -8.72
CA LYS A 73 7.78 -18.58 -7.48
C LYS A 73 7.89 -17.76 -6.18
N ALA A 74 7.52 -16.48 -6.21
CA ALA A 74 7.53 -15.61 -5.04
C ALA A 74 6.30 -14.71 -4.96
N TRP A 75 5.89 -14.37 -3.74
CA TRP A 75 4.85 -13.38 -3.51
C TRP A 75 5.41 -11.96 -3.59
N LYS A 76 4.86 -11.16 -4.49
CA LYS A 76 5.04 -9.71 -4.57
C LYS A 76 3.86 -9.05 -3.86
N THR A 77 4.15 -8.16 -2.90
CA THR A 77 3.12 -7.36 -2.22
C THR A 77 3.50 -5.89 -2.29
N GLY A 78 2.57 -5.06 -2.74
CA GLY A 78 2.87 -3.64 -2.88
C GLY A 78 1.82 -2.83 -3.64
N ILE A 79 2.29 -1.79 -4.34
CA ILE A 79 1.41 -0.85 -5.03
C ILE A 79 1.16 -1.35 -6.44
N ARG A 80 -0.10 -1.54 -6.79
CA ARG A 80 -0.50 -1.83 -8.17
C ARG A 80 -0.66 -0.52 -8.94
N ARG A 81 -0.09 -0.44 -10.13
CA ARG A 81 -0.32 0.65 -11.10
C ARG A 81 -0.38 0.03 -12.49
N LYS A 82 -1.49 0.25 -13.20
CA LYS A 82 -1.79 -0.49 -14.44
C LYS A 82 -1.66 -1.99 -14.16
N ASP A 83 -0.90 -2.71 -14.99
CA ASP A 83 -0.81 -4.17 -14.96
C ASP A 83 0.42 -4.69 -14.18
N GLN A 84 1.06 -3.86 -13.36
CA GLN A 84 2.23 -4.26 -12.56
C GLN A 84 2.07 -3.96 -11.07
N ILE A 85 2.68 -4.81 -10.25
CA ILE A 85 2.90 -4.57 -8.82
C ILE A 85 4.34 -4.11 -8.59
N TYR A 86 4.50 -2.96 -7.94
CA TYR A 86 5.76 -2.56 -7.33
C TYR A 86 5.84 -3.17 -5.94
N ALA A 87 6.60 -4.26 -5.80
CA ALA A 87 6.80 -4.95 -4.52
C ALA A 87 7.53 -4.03 -3.54
N ILE A 88 6.96 -3.74 -2.38
CA ILE A 88 7.50 -2.79 -1.39
C ILE A 88 7.57 -3.42 0.00
N HIS A 89 8.25 -4.56 0.11
CA HIS A 89 8.39 -5.35 1.34
C HIS A 89 9.20 -4.65 2.44
N ASP A 90 9.96 -3.63 2.08
CA ASP A 90 10.87 -2.87 2.94
C ASP A 90 10.57 -1.37 2.92
N CYS A 91 9.32 -0.99 2.68
CA CYS A 91 8.99 0.42 2.49
C CYS A 91 9.32 1.24 3.75
N PRO A 92 10.19 2.27 3.67
CA PRO A 92 10.64 3.00 4.86
C PRO A 92 9.57 3.91 5.48
N VAL A 93 8.42 4.08 4.82
CA VAL A 93 7.27 4.79 5.38
C VAL A 93 6.33 3.87 6.14
N HIS A 94 6.39 2.55 5.90
CA HIS A 94 5.61 1.58 6.66
C HIS A 94 6.13 1.48 8.08
N ASP A 95 5.21 1.32 9.02
CA ASP A 95 5.58 0.92 10.38
C ASP A 95 6.43 -0.37 10.36
N ILE A 96 7.34 -0.50 11.33
CA ILE A 96 8.27 -1.63 11.40
C ILE A 96 7.52 -2.96 11.43
N THR A 97 6.40 -3.03 12.17
CA THR A 97 5.58 -4.24 12.27
C THR A 97 4.96 -4.63 10.94
N VAL A 98 4.59 -3.65 10.11
CA VAL A 98 4.05 -3.89 8.76
C VAL A 98 5.10 -4.57 7.88
N ASN A 99 6.33 -4.04 7.86
CA ASN A 99 7.41 -4.64 7.05
C ASN A 99 7.76 -6.06 7.55
N GLN A 100 7.81 -6.26 8.88
CA GLN A 100 8.06 -7.58 9.47
C GLN A 100 6.96 -8.59 9.11
N ASN A 101 5.69 -8.20 9.24
CA ASN A 101 4.55 -9.07 8.93
C ASN A 101 4.50 -9.44 7.44
N ILE A 102 4.76 -8.48 6.56
CA ILE A 102 4.84 -8.74 5.11
C ILE A 102 5.90 -9.81 4.84
N LYS A 103 7.13 -9.62 5.35
CA LYS A 103 8.24 -10.56 5.14
C LYS A 103 7.95 -11.95 5.68
N LEU A 104 7.39 -12.02 6.89
CA LEU A 104 6.98 -13.29 7.48
C LEU A 104 5.98 -14.00 6.58
N LEU A 105 4.92 -13.31 6.16
CA LEU A 105 3.87 -13.92 5.36
C LEU A 105 4.35 -14.38 4.00
N ILE A 106 5.06 -13.54 3.24
CA ILE A 106 5.54 -13.96 1.91
C ILE A 106 6.48 -15.17 1.98
N SER A 107 7.14 -15.41 3.12
CA SER A 107 8.02 -16.57 3.33
C SER A 107 7.28 -17.88 3.63
N VAL A 108 6.03 -17.81 4.10
CA VAL A 108 5.25 -19.00 4.52
C VAL A 108 3.99 -19.23 3.68
N LEU A 109 3.56 -18.23 2.91
CA LEU A 109 2.34 -18.33 2.11
C LEU A 109 2.49 -19.40 1.03
N PRO A 110 1.48 -20.28 0.85
CA PRO A 110 1.44 -21.22 -0.27
C PRO A 110 1.43 -20.51 -1.62
N GLU A 111 1.71 -21.27 -2.68
CA GLU A 111 1.58 -20.79 -4.06
C GLU A 111 0.14 -20.36 -4.39
N LYS A 112 0.00 -19.51 -5.42
CA LYS A 112 -1.27 -18.86 -5.79
C LYS A 112 -2.43 -19.82 -6.02
N GLU A 113 -2.17 -21.01 -6.55
CA GLU A 113 -3.15 -22.04 -6.83
C GLU A 113 -3.79 -22.57 -5.54
N LYS A 114 -3.02 -22.61 -4.45
CA LYS A 114 -3.47 -23.06 -3.12
C LYS A 114 -4.00 -21.90 -2.27
N PHE A 115 -3.43 -20.71 -2.44
CA PHE A 115 -3.80 -19.53 -1.68
C PHE A 115 -3.85 -18.29 -2.59
N PRO A 116 -4.99 -17.99 -3.23
CA PRO A 116 -5.08 -16.92 -4.23
C PRO A 116 -5.22 -15.55 -3.56
N LEU A 117 -4.18 -15.13 -2.84
CA LEU A 117 -4.10 -13.84 -2.18
C LEU A 117 -4.19 -12.72 -3.21
N ALA A 118 -5.12 -11.80 -2.99
CA ALA A 118 -5.31 -10.60 -3.81
C ALA A 118 -4.83 -9.34 -3.07
N TYR A 119 -5.05 -9.27 -1.76
CA TYR A 119 -4.63 -8.12 -0.95
C TYR A 119 -4.11 -8.52 0.42
N TYR A 120 -3.01 -7.87 0.81
CA TYR A 120 -2.54 -7.79 2.19
C TYR A 120 -3.03 -6.49 2.81
N MET A 121 -3.73 -6.56 3.94
CA MET A 121 -4.18 -5.38 4.67
C MET A 121 -3.72 -5.47 6.12
N GLN A 122 -3.24 -4.35 6.67
CA GLN A 122 -2.94 -4.24 8.09
C GLN A 122 -3.42 -2.90 8.61
N TYR A 123 -3.99 -2.91 9.81
CA TYR A 123 -4.33 -1.73 10.58
C TYR A 123 -4.02 -1.98 12.06
N GLY A 124 -3.00 -1.30 12.59
CA GLY A 124 -2.52 -1.57 13.93
C GLY A 124 -2.09 -3.03 14.08
N ALA A 125 -2.63 -3.71 15.09
CA ALA A 125 -2.36 -5.13 15.36
C ALA A 125 -3.20 -6.11 14.52
N GLN A 126 -4.17 -5.62 13.74
CA GLN A 126 -5.02 -6.48 12.92
C GLN A 126 -4.45 -6.64 11.51
N LEU A 127 -4.38 -7.88 11.06
CA LEU A 127 -3.94 -8.28 9.73
C LEU A 127 -5.07 -9.03 9.03
N THR A 128 -5.39 -8.63 7.80
CA THR A 128 -6.41 -9.25 6.96
C THR A 128 -5.81 -9.66 5.63
N LEU A 129 -5.99 -10.93 5.27
CA LEU A 129 -5.63 -11.48 3.97
C LEU A 129 -6.90 -11.63 3.13
N VAL A 130 -6.97 -10.89 2.02
CA VAL A 130 -8.11 -10.96 1.10
C VAL A 130 -7.77 -11.89 -0.04
N VAL A 131 -8.46 -13.02 -0.13
CA VAL A 131 -8.31 -13.97 -1.24
C VAL A 131 -9.38 -13.73 -2.31
N LYS A 132 -9.03 -13.96 -3.58
CA LYS A 132 -9.96 -13.93 -4.70
C LYS A 132 -9.94 -15.26 -5.43
N CYS A 133 -10.97 -16.06 -5.24
CA CYS A 133 -11.11 -17.37 -5.88
C CYS A 133 -12.02 -17.28 -7.11
N LYS A 134 -11.63 -17.92 -8.21
CA LYS A 134 -12.51 -18.12 -9.38
C LYS A 134 -13.67 -19.05 -9.05
N ASN A 135 -13.37 -20.11 -8.31
CA ASN A 135 -14.34 -21.10 -7.85
C ASN A 135 -14.74 -20.81 -6.40
N LEU A 136 -15.96 -21.21 -6.02
CA LEU A 136 -16.34 -21.16 -4.61
C LEU A 136 -15.41 -22.13 -3.84
N PRO A 137 -14.86 -21.71 -2.69
CA PRO A 137 -14.13 -22.62 -1.81
C PRO A 137 -15.09 -23.66 -1.24
N ASP A 138 -14.57 -24.63 -0.49
CA ASP A 138 -15.45 -25.48 0.31
C ASP A 138 -16.31 -24.61 1.26
N LEU A 139 -17.63 -24.80 1.18
CA LEU A 139 -18.63 -24.07 1.95
C LEU A 139 -19.27 -24.96 3.02
N SER A 140 -18.74 -26.17 3.27
CA SER A 140 -19.26 -27.12 4.26
C SER A 140 -19.37 -26.55 5.68
N TRP A 141 -18.64 -25.47 5.97
CA TRP A 141 -18.65 -24.75 7.26
C TRP A 141 -19.77 -23.71 7.40
N LEU A 142 -20.54 -23.44 6.34
CA LEU A 142 -21.67 -22.49 6.33
C LEU A 142 -23.01 -23.23 6.38
N ASP A 143 -24.04 -22.57 6.92
CA ASP A 143 -25.41 -23.08 6.85
C ASP A 143 -25.95 -23.09 5.40
N ASP A 144 -26.93 -23.96 5.16
CA ASP A 144 -27.52 -24.16 3.82
C ASP A 144 -28.10 -22.88 3.22
N LYS A 145 -28.78 -22.05 4.05
CA LYS A 145 -29.41 -20.81 3.61
C LYS A 145 -28.38 -19.78 3.15
N THR A 146 -27.26 -19.70 3.85
CA THR A 146 -26.12 -18.84 3.49
C THR A 146 -25.44 -19.37 2.23
N THR A 147 -25.23 -20.68 2.14
CA THR A 147 -24.63 -21.35 0.97
C THR A 147 -25.44 -21.13 -0.31
N GLU A 148 -26.77 -21.26 -0.25
CA GLU A 148 -27.64 -21.01 -1.40
C GLU A 148 -27.56 -19.56 -1.91
N LYS A 149 -27.54 -18.58 -0.99
CA LYS A 149 -27.42 -17.16 -1.34
C LYS A 149 -26.11 -16.86 -2.06
N LEU A 150 -25.01 -17.48 -1.63
CA LEU A 150 -23.69 -17.31 -2.26
C LEU A 150 -23.64 -17.95 -3.66
N LYS A 151 -24.31 -19.09 -3.85
CA LYS A 151 -24.39 -19.76 -5.17
C LYS A 151 -25.24 -18.97 -6.18
N LYS A 152 -26.33 -18.32 -5.74
CA LYS A 152 -27.28 -17.58 -6.60
C LYS A 152 -26.75 -16.24 -7.14
N LYS A 153 -25.74 -15.63 -6.51
CA LYS A 153 -25.33 -14.23 -6.76
C LYS A 153 -24.27 -14.03 -7.86
N ARG A 154 -24.15 -14.93 -8.83
CA ARG A 154 -23.19 -14.82 -9.94
C ARG A 154 -23.83 -14.12 -11.15
N TYR A 155 -23.55 -12.83 -11.30
CA TYR A 155 -23.65 -12.11 -12.58
C TYR A 155 -22.39 -12.35 -13.40
#